data_AF-A0A3M6AS84-F1
#
_entry.id   AF-A0A3M6AS84-F1
#
_cell.length_a   1.000
_cell.length_b   1.000
_cell.length_c   1.000
_cell.angle_alpha   90.00
_cell.angle_beta   90.00
_cell.angle_gamma   90.00
#
_symmetry.space_group_name_H-M   'P 1'
#
loop_
_entity.id
_entity.type
_entity.pdbx_description
1 polymer ?
#
loop_
_entity_poly.entity_id
_entity_poly.type
_entity_poly.pdbx_seq_one_letter_code
_entity_poly.pdbx_strand_id
1 'polypeptide(L)'
;MGVEERLQPVAQLKPELASLNMGSMNFGLYEMLDRYSEFKHDWERPYLAESDDRIFRNTFRDIAHILNTCAENRTRFEIECYDIGHLYTAAHFLKRGLLKAPIFIQSVFGLRGGIGGHPEDLAHMRRTADRLFGDAYQWSILGAGRNQIPLGTMGLSMGSHVRVGLEDSLWDGPGKLAASNADQVKRIRTVIEALGGQVATPDEAREMLDLKGQDKVNF
;
A
#
# COMPACT_ATOMS: atom_id res chain seq x y z
N MET A 1 7.75 15.24 -7.41
CA MET A 1 8.94 14.79 -6.65
C MET A 1 9.66 13.72 -7.45
N GLY A 2 10.99 13.82 -7.54
CA GLY A 2 11.84 12.83 -8.22
C GLY A 2 12.10 11.58 -7.35
N VAL A 3 12.72 10.54 -7.92
CA VAL A 3 13.03 9.32 -7.15
C VAL A 3 14.01 9.57 -6.00
N GLU A 4 15.02 10.41 -6.22
CA GLU A 4 16.04 10.75 -5.21
C GLU A 4 15.43 11.45 -3.99
N GLU A 5 14.56 12.43 -4.24
CA GLU A 5 13.83 13.16 -3.20
C GLU A 5 12.93 12.22 -2.40
N ARG A 6 12.25 11.29 -3.09
CA ARG A 6 11.38 10.28 -2.46
C ARG A 6 12.17 9.24 -1.65
N LEU A 7 13.39 8.92 -2.06
CA LEU A 7 14.25 7.93 -1.40
C LEU A 7 14.95 8.49 -0.17
N GLN A 8 15.16 9.81 -0.11
CA GLN A 8 15.92 10.48 0.94
C GLN A 8 15.48 10.09 2.37
N PRO A 9 14.17 10.05 2.73
CA PRO A 9 13.77 9.68 4.09
C PRO A 9 14.19 8.26 4.46
N VAL A 10 14.08 7.30 3.53
CA VAL A 10 14.43 5.90 3.79
C VAL A 10 15.95 5.74 3.93
N ALA A 11 16.72 6.46 3.10
CA ALA A 11 18.18 6.45 3.18
C ALA A 11 18.70 7.03 4.50
N GLN A 12 18.05 8.08 5.02
CA GLN A 12 18.45 8.77 6.24
C GLN A 12 17.94 8.09 7.52
N LEU A 13 16.63 7.81 7.58
CA LEU A 13 15.97 7.32 8.79
C LEU A 13 16.11 5.81 8.97
N LYS A 14 16.48 5.09 7.91
CA LYS A 14 16.68 3.64 7.91
C LYS A 14 15.51 2.92 8.61
N PRO A 15 14.25 3.11 8.21
CA PRO A 15 13.11 2.53 8.91
C PRO A 15 13.12 1.00 8.85
N GLU A 16 12.33 0.35 9.71
CA GLU A 16 12.09 -1.11 9.64
C GLU A 16 11.42 -1.49 8.31
N LEU A 17 10.45 -0.68 7.88
CA LEU A 17 9.62 -0.88 6.70
C LEU A 17 9.46 0.44 5.93
N ALA A 18 9.47 0.38 4.61
CA ALA A 18 9.16 1.51 3.72
C ALA A 18 8.25 1.04 2.58
N SER A 19 7.38 1.91 2.06
CA SER A 19 6.59 1.58 0.89
C SER A 19 7.43 1.61 -0.39
N LEU A 20 7.16 0.70 -1.32
CA LEU A 20 7.82 0.63 -2.61
C LEU A 20 6.80 0.35 -3.71
N ASN A 21 6.62 1.33 -4.57
CA ASN A 21 5.70 1.25 -5.70
C ASN A 21 6.28 0.39 -6.83
N MET A 22 5.54 -0.64 -7.25
CA MET A 22 6.05 -1.67 -8.15
C MET A 22 5.83 -1.38 -9.65
N GLY A 23 5.48 -0.16 -10.03
CA GLY A 23 5.35 0.23 -11.43
C GLY A 23 5.01 1.70 -11.64
N SER A 24 5.32 2.19 -12.85
CA SER A 24 4.85 3.48 -13.31
C SER A 24 3.38 3.39 -13.74
N MET A 25 2.56 4.35 -13.36
CA MET A 25 1.14 4.37 -13.70
C MET A 25 0.59 5.80 -13.75
N ASN A 26 -0.56 5.97 -14.40
CA ASN A 26 -1.38 7.17 -14.19
C ASN A 26 -1.90 7.18 -12.74
N PHE A 27 -2.06 8.36 -12.16
CA PHE A 27 -2.58 8.49 -10.80
C PHE A 27 -3.54 9.68 -10.72
N GLY A 28 -4.78 9.43 -11.19
CA GLY A 28 -5.78 10.47 -11.39
C GLY A 28 -6.52 10.84 -10.11
N LEU A 29 -6.37 12.08 -9.67
CA LEU A 29 -7.06 12.68 -8.53
C LEU A 29 -8.05 13.79 -8.93
N TYR A 30 -8.02 14.24 -10.18
CA TYR A 30 -8.74 15.39 -10.71
C TYR A 30 -10.26 15.30 -10.54
N GLU A 31 -10.83 14.08 -10.58
CA GLU A 31 -12.27 13.84 -10.35
C GLU A 31 -12.72 14.25 -8.94
N MET A 32 -11.80 14.44 -7.98
CA MET A 32 -12.14 14.97 -6.66
C MET A 32 -12.65 16.43 -6.72
N LEU A 33 -12.33 17.18 -7.77
CA LEU A 33 -12.82 18.53 -8.00
C LEU A 33 -14.34 18.58 -8.26
N ASP A 34 -14.96 17.47 -8.65
CA ASP A 34 -16.42 17.35 -8.79
C ASP A 34 -17.14 17.39 -7.43
N ARG A 35 -16.40 17.06 -6.35
CA ARG A 35 -16.91 17.03 -4.98
C ARG A 35 -16.46 18.23 -4.15
N TYR A 36 -15.22 18.68 -4.34
CA TYR A 36 -14.61 19.72 -3.52
C TYR A 36 -14.40 20.99 -4.36
N SER A 37 -15.13 22.05 -4.03
CA SER A 37 -15.09 23.34 -4.74
C SER A 37 -14.30 24.42 -4.00
N GLU A 38 -14.25 24.35 -2.67
CA GLU A 38 -13.58 25.33 -1.79
C GLU A 38 -12.29 24.74 -1.23
N PHE A 39 -11.21 25.52 -1.27
CA PHE A 39 -9.87 25.12 -0.84
C PHE A 39 -9.29 26.20 0.07
N LYS A 40 -8.51 25.78 1.07
CA LYS A 40 -7.92 26.69 2.06
C LYS A 40 -6.60 27.28 1.56
N HIS A 41 -5.88 26.53 0.76
CA HIS A 41 -4.55 26.85 0.26
C HIS A 41 -4.52 26.77 -1.26
N ASP A 42 -3.78 27.70 -1.88
CA ASP A 42 -3.71 27.86 -3.33
C ASP A 42 -3.15 26.64 -4.07
N TRP A 43 -2.39 25.78 -3.37
CA TRP A 43 -1.77 24.59 -3.98
C TRP A 43 -2.74 23.42 -4.14
N GLU A 44 -3.84 23.36 -3.38
CA GLU A 44 -4.71 22.18 -3.31
C GLU A 44 -5.41 21.90 -4.65
N ARG A 45 -6.03 22.93 -5.23
CA ARG A 45 -6.74 22.79 -6.51
C ARG A 45 -5.78 22.42 -7.66
N PRO A 46 -4.64 23.12 -7.89
CA PRO A 46 -3.67 22.72 -8.91
C PRO A 46 -3.15 21.29 -8.70
N TYR A 47 -2.86 20.91 -7.44
CA TYR A 47 -2.40 19.57 -7.11
C TYR A 47 -3.37 18.47 -7.58
N LEU A 48 -4.68 18.71 -7.45
CA LEU A 48 -5.72 17.80 -7.94
C LEU A 48 -5.91 17.89 -9.45
N ALA A 49 -6.04 19.12 -9.98
CA ALA A 49 -6.32 19.36 -11.39
C ALA A 49 -5.24 18.73 -12.29
N GLU A 50 -3.97 18.98 -11.99
CA GLU A 50 -2.81 18.53 -12.79
C GLU A 50 -2.47 17.05 -12.62
N SER A 51 -3.32 16.28 -11.93
CA SER A 51 -3.12 14.83 -11.80
C SER A 51 -3.56 14.05 -13.05
N ASP A 52 -4.27 14.68 -13.99
CA ASP A 52 -4.67 14.13 -15.27
C ASP A 52 -3.49 13.89 -16.23
N ASP A 53 -2.44 14.71 -16.14
CA ASP A 53 -1.18 14.59 -16.89
C ASP A 53 -0.01 14.02 -16.04
N ARG A 54 -0.28 13.63 -14.79
CA ARG A 54 0.76 13.13 -13.88
C ARG A 54 0.97 11.62 -14.03
N ILE A 55 2.19 11.25 -14.41
CA ILE A 55 2.68 9.87 -14.28
C ILE A 55 3.32 9.69 -12.91
N PHE A 56 2.78 8.76 -12.12
CA PHE A 56 3.47 8.29 -10.92
C PHE A 56 4.58 7.32 -11.32
N ARG A 57 5.78 7.87 -11.53
CA ARG A 57 6.91 7.15 -12.11
C ARG A 57 7.61 6.22 -11.10
N ASN A 58 7.70 4.93 -11.46
CA ASN A 58 8.53 3.92 -10.83
C ASN A 58 9.05 2.94 -11.89
N THR A 59 10.05 3.34 -12.66
CA THR A 59 10.65 2.47 -13.69
C THR A 59 11.40 1.31 -13.04
N PHE A 60 11.72 0.26 -13.80
CA PHE A 60 12.60 -0.81 -13.32
C PHE A 60 13.95 -0.31 -12.80
N ARG A 61 14.49 0.78 -13.37
CA ARG A 61 15.73 1.40 -12.89
C ARG A 61 15.52 2.05 -11.53
N ASP A 62 14.41 2.78 -11.37
CA ASP A 62 14.06 3.47 -10.13
C ASP A 62 13.86 2.44 -9.00
N ILE A 63 13.11 1.36 -9.26
CA ILE A 63 12.85 0.29 -8.28
C ILE A 63 14.17 -0.42 -7.91
N ALA A 64 15.01 -0.76 -8.89
CA ALA A 64 16.30 -1.39 -8.63
C ALA A 64 17.22 -0.47 -7.80
N HIS A 65 17.21 0.83 -8.09
CA HIS A 65 17.98 1.81 -7.34
C HIS A 65 17.55 1.85 -5.87
N ILE A 66 16.25 1.96 -5.59
CA ILE A 66 15.71 1.96 -4.22
C ILE A 66 16.07 0.66 -3.48
N LEU A 67 15.84 -0.50 -4.10
CA LEU A 67 16.15 -1.81 -3.50
C LEU A 67 17.63 -1.93 -3.12
N ASN A 68 18.54 -1.48 -4.00
CA ASN A 68 19.98 -1.53 -3.74
C ASN A 68 20.41 -0.53 -2.66
N THR A 69 19.93 0.71 -2.72
CA THR A 69 20.29 1.74 -1.73
C THR A 69 19.85 1.36 -0.32
N CYS A 70 18.73 0.66 -0.19
CA CYS A 70 18.22 0.23 1.11
C CYS A 70 18.75 -1.12 1.60
N ALA A 71 19.49 -1.87 0.77
CA ALA A 71 19.93 -3.23 1.09
C ALA A 71 20.77 -3.30 2.38
N GLU A 72 21.72 -2.37 2.53
CA GLU A 72 22.59 -2.31 3.72
C GLU A 72 21.85 -1.85 4.98
N ASN A 73 20.81 -1.03 4.83
CA ASN A 73 20.02 -0.51 5.94
C ASN A 73 19.06 -1.56 6.53
N ARG A 74 18.95 -2.74 5.90
CA ARG A 74 17.99 -3.81 6.26
C ARG A 74 16.54 -3.32 6.35
N THR A 75 16.19 -2.28 5.59
CA THR A 75 14.80 -1.84 5.46
C THR A 75 14.05 -2.87 4.61
N ARG A 76 12.96 -3.41 5.15
CA ARG A 76 12.02 -4.26 4.42
C ARG A 76 11.06 -3.37 3.63
N PHE A 77 10.35 -3.95 2.66
CA PHE A 77 9.44 -3.20 1.82
C PHE A 77 8.01 -3.73 1.90
N GLU A 78 7.08 -2.79 2.09
CA GLU A 78 5.68 -2.96 1.70
C GLU A 78 5.59 -2.65 0.20
N ILE A 79 5.46 -3.69 -0.62
CA ILE A 79 5.42 -3.50 -2.07
C ILE A 79 3.99 -3.19 -2.54
N GLU A 80 3.79 -1.97 -3.01
CA GLU A 80 2.49 -1.47 -3.43
C GLU A 80 2.20 -1.90 -4.87
N CYS A 81 1.21 -2.78 -5.01
CA CYS A 81 0.78 -3.35 -6.28
C CYS A 81 -0.63 -2.87 -6.60
N TYR A 82 -0.72 -1.97 -7.59
CA TYR A 82 -1.96 -1.33 -8.02
C TYR A 82 -2.62 -2.06 -9.18
N ASP A 83 -1.93 -3.03 -9.78
CA ASP A 83 -2.44 -3.84 -10.89
C ASP A 83 -1.62 -5.14 -10.99
N ILE A 84 -2.10 -6.07 -11.82
CA ILE A 84 -1.49 -7.38 -12.05
C ILE A 84 -0.07 -7.26 -12.56
N GLY A 85 0.21 -6.28 -13.42
CA GLY A 85 1.56 -6.03 -13.93
C GLY A 85 2.58 -5.76 -12.82
N HIS A 86 2.15 -5.15 -11.71
CA HIS A 86 3.03 -4.84 -10.57
C HIS A 86 3.46 -6.11 -9.82
N LEU A 87 2.59 -7.12 -9.73
CA LEU A 87 2.95 -8.43 -9.18
C LEU A 87 4.01 -9.12 -10.06
N TYR A 88 3.90 -9.03 -11.39
CA TYR A 88 4.95 -9.55 -12.28
C TYR A 88 6.26 -8.78 -12.16
N THR A 89 6.22 -7.46 -11.95
CA THR A 89 7.42 -6.67 -11.63
C THR A 89 8.07 -7.14 -10.33
N ALA A 90 7.27 -7.41 -9.29
CA ALA A 90 7.79 -7.94 -8.03
C ALA A 90 8.43 -9.33 -8.20
N ALA A 91 7.79 -10.22 -8.96
CA ALA A 91 8.34 -11.54 -9.28
C ALA A 91 9.67 -11.45 -10.05
N HIS A 92 9.81 -10.48 -10.96
CA HIS A 92 11.08 -10.19 -11.63
C HIS A 92 12.19 -9.82 -10.64
N PHE A 93 11.92 -8.93 -9.68
CA PHE A 93 12.91 -8.52 -8.68
C PHE A 93 13.21 -9.60 -7.63
N LEU A 94 12.23 -10.44 -7.29
CA LEU A 94 12.44 -11.63 -6.47
C LEU A 94 13.37 -12.63 -7.17
N LYS A 95 13.11 -12.96 -8.43
CA LYS A 95 13.94 -13.90 -9.22
C LYS A 95 15.38 -13.42 -9.36
N ARG A 96 15.60 -12.10 -9.41
CA ARG A 96 16.93 -11.47 -9.45
C ARG A 96 17.60 -11.34 -8.08
N GLY A 97 16.91 -11.74 -7.00
CA GLY A 97 17.41 -11.69 -5.64
C GLY A 97 17.50 -10.27 -5.06
N LEU A 98 16.90 -9.26 -5.70
CA LEU A 98 16.87 -7.90 -5.17
C LEU A 98 15.73 -7.70 -4.16
N LEU A 99 14.61 -8.41 -4.34
CA LEU A 99 13.55 -8.52 -3.35
C LEU A 99 13.74 -9.81 -2.56
N LYS A 100 13.60 -9.74 -1.22
CA LYS A 100 13.78 -10.90 -0.32
C LYS A 100 12.46 -11.27 0.36
N ALA A 101 12.19 -12.57 0.51
CA ALA A 101 11.06 -13.09 1.27
C ALA A 101 11.28 -12.94 2.80
N PRO A 102 10.21 -12.88 3.63
CA PRO A 102 8.80 -12.90 3.24
C PRO A 102 8.35 -11.56 2.62
N ILE A 103 7.87 -11.57 1.37
CA ILE A 103 7.49 -10.35 0.65
C ILE A 103 6.20 -9.80 1.24
N PHE A 104 6.17 -8.53 1.65
CA PHE A 104 4.93 -7.91 2.08
C PHE A 104 4.22 -7.22 0.91
N ILE A 105 3.20 -7.87 0.36
CA ILE A 105 2.43 -7.37 -0.78
C ILE A 105 1.23 -6.57 -0.29
N GLN A 106 1.19 -5.28 -0.63
CA GLN A 106 0.01 -4.44 -0.44
C GLN A 106 -0.73 -4.33 -1.78
N SER A 107 -1.89 -4.97 -1.89
CA SER A 107 -2.75 -4.84 -3.08
C SER A 107 -3.66 -3.63 -2.93
N VAL A 108 -3.54 -2.68 -3.86
CA VAL A 108 -4.21 -1.37 -3.79
C VAL A 108 -5.33 -1.31 -4.83
N PHE A 109 -6.55 -1.07 -4.38
CA PHE A 109 -7.76 -1.18 -5.20
C PHE A 109 -8.52 0.15 -5.29
N GLY A 110 -9.01 0.47 -6.50
CA GLY A 110 -10.00 1.51 -6.71
C GLY A 110 -9.45 2.93 -6.91
N LEU A 111 -8.15 3.07 -7.18
CA LEU A 111 -7.55 4.34 -7.61
C LEU A 111 -7.58 4.49 -9.13
N ARG A 112 -7.86 5.70 -9.61
CA ARG A 112 -7.92 5.97 -11.05
C ARG A 112 -6.52 5.83 -11.66
N GLY A 113 -6.38 4.85 -12.56
CA GLY A 113 -5.11 4.49 -13.20
C GLY A 113 -4.55 3.14 -12.73
N GLY A 114 -5.11 2.57 -11.66
CA GLY A 114 -4.87 1.18 -11.23
C GLY A 114 -6.09 0.29 -11.45
N ILE A 115 -6.06 -0.90 -10.83
CA ILE A 115 -7.14 -1.87 -10.83
C ILE A 115 -8.36 -1.37 -10.05
N GLY A 116 -9.55 -1.86 -10.43
CA GLY A 116 -10.82 -1.49 -9.83
C GLY A 116 -11.00 -1.94 -8.38
N GLY A 117 -12.12 -1.54 -7.79
CA GLY A 117 -12.54 -1.96 -6.45
C GLY A 117 -13.51 -3.15 -6.46
N HIS A 118 -13.54 -3.96 -7.52
CA HIS A 118 -14.49 -5.07 -7.63
C HIS A 118 -13.97 -6.32 -6.92
N PRO A 119 -14.83 -7.16 -6.31
CA PRO A 119 -14.41 -8.43 -5.68
C PRO A 119 -13.56 -9.34 -6.59
N GLU A 120 -13.86 -9.38 -7.89
CA GLU A 120 -13.08 -10.15 -8.88
C GLU A 120 -11.65 -9.63 -9.06
N ASP A 121 -11.44 -8.32 -8.93
CA ASP A 121 -10.10 -7.71 -9.00
C ASP A 121 -9.24 -8.22 -7.84
N LEU A 122 -9.81 -8.26 -6.63
CA LEU A 122 -9.16 -8.80 -5.42
C LEU A 122 -8.86 -10.29 -5.57
N ALA A 123 -9.83 -11.08 -6.03
CA ALA A 123 -9.65 -12.51 -6.26
C ALA A 123 -8.55 -12.79 -7.32
N HIS A 124 -8.47 -11.95 -8.36
CA HIS A 124 -7.47 -12.09 -9.41
C HIS A 124 -6.06 -11.70 -8.95
N MET A 125 -5.94 -10.63 -8.13
CA MET A 125 -4.68 -10.25 -7.49
C MET A 125 -4.16 -11.37 -6.58
N ARG A 126 -5.01 -11.95 -5.72
CA ARG A 126 -4.64 -13.10 -4.89
C ARG A 126 -4.16 -14.28 -5.73
N ARG A 127 -4.96 -14.72 -6.70
CA ARG A 127 -4.64 -15.87 -7.56
C ARG A 127 -3.31 -15.68 -8.27
N THR A 128 -2.99 -14.45 -8.67
CA THR A 128 -1.71 -14.13 -9.30
C THR A 128 -0.56 -14.12 -8.31
N ALA A 129 -0.74 -13.55 -7.11
CA ALA A 129 0.27 -13.60 -6.07
C ALA A 129 0.57 -15.05 -5.64
N ASP A 130 -0.44 -15.87 -5.38
CA ASP A 130 -0.28 -17.30 -5.04
C ASP A 130 0.54 -18.05 -6.11
N ARG A 131 0.23 -17.82 -7.40
CA ARG A 131 0.94 -18.46 -8.52
C ARG A 131 2.40 -17.99 -8.66
N LEU A 132 2.69 -16.74 -8.33
CA LEU A 132 4.03 -16.15 -8.51
C LEU A 132 4.95 -16.34 -7.30
N PHE A 133 4.38 -16.38 -6.09
CA PHE A 133 5.13 -16.30 -4.84
C PHE A 133 4.93 -17.51 -3.93
N GLY A 134 3.86 -18.30 -4.10
CA GLY A 134 3.55 -19.42 -3.20
C GLY A 134 3.50 -18.96 -1.75
N ASP A 135 4.25 -19.61 -0.87
CA ASP A 135 4.31 -19.28 0.56
C ASP A 135 5.33 -18.17 0.90
N ALA A 136 5.96 -17.55 -0.11
CA ALA A 136 7.03 -16.57 0.10
C ALA A 136 6.53 -15.14 0.39
N TYR A 137 5.23 -14.93 0.57
CA TYR A 137 4.64 -13.60 0.74
C TYR A 137 3.61 -13.53 1.87
N GLN A 138 3.48 -12.33 2.41
CA GLN A 138 2.41 -11.87 3.29
C GLN A 138 1.57 -10.88 2.49
N TRP A 139 0.25 -10.96 2.62
CA TRP A 139 -0.67 -10.19 1.77
C TRP A 139 -1.50 -9.22 2.58
N SER A 140 -1.58 -7.96 2.17
CA SER A 140 -2.45 -6.93 2.75
C SER A 140 -3.32 -6.28 1.68
N ILE A 141 -4.47 -5.77 2.11
CA ILE A 141 -5.47 -5.13 1.26
C ILE A 141 -5.66 -3.67 1.65
N LEU A 142 -5.60 -2.81 0.63
CA LEU A 142 -5.98 -1.40 0.69
C LEU A 142 -7.11 -1.15 -0.31
N GLY A 143 -8.31 -0.83 0.19
CA GLY A 143 -9.42 -0.36 -0.63
C GLY A 143 -9.57 1.17 -0.55
N ALA A 144 -9.51 1.87 -1.68
CA ALA A 144 -9.65 3.33 -1.70
C ALA A 144 -11.07 3.79 -1.35
N GLY A 145 -11.16 4.82 -0.50
CA GLY A 145 -12.41 5.47 -0.11
C GLY A 145 -13.44 4.50 0.46
N ARG A 146 -14.63 4.47 -0.15
CA ARG A 146 -15.74 3.61 0.30
C ARG A 146 -15.43 2.11 0.25
N ASN A 147 -14.39 1.71 -0.48
CA ASN A 147 -14.01 0.31 -0.64
C ASN A 147 -13.16 -0.22 0.53
N GLN A 148 -12.67 0.65 1.43
CA GLN A 148 -11.74 0.30 2.52
C GLN A 148 -12.25 -0.87 3.37
N ILE A 149 -13.45 -0.75 3.95
CA ILE A 149 -14.00 -1.79 4.82
C ILE A 149 -14.49 -3.02 4.02
N PRO A 150 -15.26 -2.89 2.92
CA PRO A 150 -15.72 -4.05 2.17
C PRO A 150 -14.59 -4.94 1.62
N LEU A 151 -13.59 -4.35 0.96
CA LEU A 151 -12.47 -5.13 0.41
C LEU A 151 -11.54 -5.65 1.50
N GLY A 152 -11.28 -4.85 2.54
CA GLY A 152 -10.53 -5.32 3.72
C GLY A 152 -11.19 -6.53 4.38
N THR A 153 -12.51 -6.53 4.52
CA THR A 153 -13.29 -7.66 5.08
C THR A 153 -13.22 -8.91 4.20
N MET A 154 -13.31 -8.74 2.88
CA MET A 154 -13.15 -9.83 1.91
C MET A 154 -11.75 -10.44 2.00
N GLY A 155 -10.72 -9.59 2.06
CA GLY A 155 -9.32 -10.00 2.26
C GLY A 155 -9.12 -10.80 3.54
N LEU A 156 -9.62 -10.29 4.68
CA LEU A 156 -9.55 -10.98 5.96
C LEU A 156 -10.19 -12.37 5.89
N SER A 157 -11.36 -12.48 5.25
CA SER A 157 -12.04 -13.77 5.03
C SER A 157 -11.25 -14.73 4.13
N MET A 158 -10.28 -14.19 3.38
CA MET A 158 -9.36 -14.88 2.49
C MET A 158 -7.99 -15.14 3.16
N GLY A 159 -7.77 -14.69 4.40
CA GLY A 159 -6.51 -14.87 5.14
C GLY A 159 -5.47 -13.78 4.87
N SER A 160 -5.88 -12.60 4.38
CA SER A 160 -4.98 -11.45 4.25
C SER A 160 -4.88 -10.66 5.56
N HIS A 161 -3.87 -9.80 5.64
CA HIS A 161 -3.83 -8.61 6.49
C HIS A 161 -4.71 -7.50 5.91
N VAL A 162 -4.85 -6.38 6.61
CA VAL A 162 -5.67 -5.25 6.16
C VAL A 162 -5.01 -3.90 6.48
N ARG A 163 -5.17 -2.94 5.58
CA ARG A 163 -4.77 -1.54 5.77
C ARG A 163 -6.01 -0.63 5.84
N VAL A 164 -6.00 0.27 6.83
CA VAL A 164 -6.97 1.34 7.00
C VAL A 164 -6.24 2.63 7.37
N GLY A 165 -6.89 3.77 7.13
CA GLY A 165 -6.35 5.07 7.46
C GLY A 165 -6.97 6.19 6.62
N LEU A 166 -6.81 7.42 7.11
CA LEU A 166 -7.28 8.65 6.48
C LEU A 166 -6.56 8.95 5.17
N GLU A 167 -5.36 8.39 4.96
CA GLU A 167 -4.67 8.40 3.67
C GLU A 167 -5.51 7.73 2.58
N ASP A 168 -6.17 6.63 2.93
CA ASP A 168 -6.87 5.79 1.96
C ASP A 168 -8.36 6.15 1.87
N SER A 169 -8.97 6.62 2.97
CA SER A 169 -10.37 7.01 3.03
C SER A 169 -10.62 8.07 4.10
N LEU A 170 -11.29 9.16 3.74
CA LEU A 170 -11.74 10.18 4.69
C LEU A 170 -12.98 9.78 5.50
N TRP A 171 -13.56 8.60 5.26
CA TRP A 171 -14.91 8.25 5.69
C TRP A 171 -14.92 7.17 6.78
N ASP A 172 -15.82 7.29 7.76
CA ASP A 172 -16.20 6.28 8.77
C ASP A 172 -17.62 5.74 8.46
N GLY A 173 -17.93 5.60 7.18
CA GLY A 173 -19.22 5.16 6.66
C GLY A 173 -19.86 6.15 5.67
N PRO A 174 -21.00 5.79 5.07
CA PRO A 174 -21.65 6.61 4.05
C PRO A 174 -21.95 8.02 4.55
N GLY A 175 -21.34 9.03 3.93
CA GLY A 175 -21.56 10.45 4.22
C GLY A 175 -21.01 10.94 5.57
N LYS A 176 -20.28 10.11 6.32
CA LYS A 176 -19.72 10.46 7.63
C LYS A 176 -18.20 10.48 7.56
N LEU A 177 -17.57 11.63 7.83
CA LEU A 177 -16.12 11.72 7.94
C LEU A 177 -15.63 10.96 9.18
N ALA A 178 -14.48 10.31 9.04
CA ALA A 178 -13.75 9.76 10.18
C ALA A 178 -13.16 10.92 11.01
N ALA A 179 -13.33 10.88 12.33
CA ALA A 179 -12.75 11.88 13.21
C ALA A 179 -11.26 11.61 13.46
N SER A 180 -10.84 10.34 13.38
CA SER A 180 -9.46 9.92 13.55
C SER A 180 -9.16 8.62 12.81
N ASN A 181 -7.87 8.36 12.55
CA ASN A 181 -7.42 7.03 12.11
C ASN A 181 -7.86 5.91 13.08
N ALA A 182 -7.88 6.20 14.38
CA ALA A 182 -8.26 5.24 15.41
C ALA A 182 -9.70 4.73 15.26
N ASP A 183 -10.61 5.54 14.70
CA ASP A 183 -12.00 5.12 14.47
C ASP A 183 -12.08 4.03 13.40
N GLN A 184 -11.31 4.18 12.32
CA GLN A 184 -11.22 3.18 11.26
C GLN A 184 -10.53 1.90 11.75
N VAL A 185 -9.48 2.03 12.58
CA VAL A 185 -8.82 0.89 13.24
C VAL A 185 -9.80 0.12 14.13
N LYS A 186 -10.57 0.81 14.98
CA LYS A 186 -11.60 0.18 15.83
C LYS A 186 -12.64 -0.56 14.98
N ARG A 187 -13.10 0.06 13.89
CA ARG A 187 -14.09 -0.55 13.00
C ARG A 187 -13.59 -1.84 12.36
N ILE A 188 -12.38 -1.83 11.77
CA ILE A 188 -11.85 -3.05 11.13
C ILE A 188 -11.48 -4.12 12.16
N ARG A 189 -11.07 -3.73 13.38
CA ARG A 189 -10.86 -4.66 14.50
C ARG A 189 -12.14 -5.42 14.85
N THR A 190 -13.30 -4.75 14.91
CA THR A 190 -14.59 -5.44 15.14
C THR A 190 -14.83 -6.54 14.11
N VAL A 191 -14.48 -6.31 12.84
CA VAL A 191 -14.61 -7.31 11.78
C VAL A 191 -13.65 -8.48 12.01
N ILE A 192 -12.38 -8.20 12.33
CA ILE A 192 -11.36 -9.22 12.62
C ILE A 192 -11.84 -10.13 13.76
N GLU A 193 -12.30 -9.55 14.87
CA GLU A 193 -12.79 -10.29 16.03
C GLU A 193 -14.06 -11.09 15.72
N ALA A 194 -14.98 -10.53 14.92
CA ALA A 194 -16.19 -11.22 14.48
C ALA A 194 -15.92 -12.41 13.54
N LEU A 195 -14.82 -12.35 12.77
CA LEU A 195 -14.33 -13.48 11.96
C LEU A 195 -13.53 -14.52 12.78
N GLY A 196 -13.38 -14.30 14.09
CA GLY A 196 -12.63 -15.19 14.99
C GLY A 196 -11.11 -14.97 14.99
N GLY A 197 -10.63 -13.90 14.36
CA GLY A 197 -9.22 -13.51 14.34
C GLY A 197 -8.80 -12.65 15.53
N GLN A 198 -7.50 -12.36 15.61
CA GLN A 198 -6.90 -11.44 16.58
C GLN A 198 -6.00 -10.44 15.84
N VAL A 199 -5.90 -9.24 16.38
CA VAL A 199 -5.02 -8.20 15.82
C VAL A 199 -3.60 -8.46 16.30
N ALA A 200 -2.66 -8.60 15.36
CA ALA A 200 -1.24 -8.73 15.66
C ALA A 200 -0.72 -7.50 16.42
N THR A 201 0.04 -7.74 17.48
CA THR A 201 0.90 -6.76 18.12
C THR A 201 2.02 -6.33 17.17
N PRO A 202 2.67 -5.18 17.43
CA PRO A 202 3.83 -4.76 16.64
C PRO A 202 4.94 -5.82 16.59
N ASP A 203 5.19 -6.56 17.68
CA ASP A 203 6.25 -7.57 17.72
C ASP A 203 5.89 -8.82 16.90
N GLU A 204 4.63 -9.27 16.94
CA GLU A 204 4.14 -10.34 16.05
C GLU A 204 4.23 -9.92 14.59
N ALA A 205 3.90 -8.67 14.26
CA ALA A 205 4.07 -8.15 12.90
C ALA A 205 5.55 -8.12 12.47
N ARG A 206 6.47 -7.76 13.38
CA ARG A 206 7.91 -7.82 13.12
C ARG A 206 8.37 -9.23 12.81
N GLU A 207 7.90 -10.22 13.57
CA GLU A 207 8.21 -11.63 13.35
C GLU A 207 7.69 -12.12 11.99
N MET A 208 6.41 -11.84 11.68
CA MET A 208 5.78 -12.23 10.41
C MET A 208 6.48 -11.66 9.17
N LEU A 209 7.03 -10.44 9.29
CA LEU A 209 7.60 -9.68 8.16
C LEU A 209 9.14 -9.66 8.13
N ASP A 210 9.79 -10.34 9.08
CA ASP A 210 11.26 -10.32 9.28
C ASP A 210 11.82 -8.89 9.38
N LEU A 211 11.20 -8.08 10.25
CA LEU A 211 11.64 -6.70 10.49
C LEU A 211 12.83 -6.67 11.46
N LYS A 212 13.70 -5.67 11.29
CA LYS A 212 14.97 -5.59 12.01
C LYS A 212 14.87 -5.20 13.49
N GLY A 213 13.73 -4.67 13.94
CA GLY A 213 13.53 -4.17 15.30
C GLY A 213 13.62 -2.64 15.39
N GLN A 214 12.86 -2.09 16.34
CA GLN A 214 12.80 -0.65 16.60
C GLN A 214 14.13 -0.04 17.06
N ASP A 215 15.02 -0.83 17.65
CA ASP A 215 16.35 -0.42 18.11
C ASP A 215 17.36 -0.26 16.96
N LYS A 216 16.99 -0.64 15.73
CA LYS A 216 17.87 -0.62 14.55
C LYS A 216 17.44 0.38 13.48
N VAL A 217 16.61 1.36 13.84
CA VAL A 217 16.26 2.52 13.01
C VAL A 217 17.10 3.74 13.42
N ASN A 218 17.09 4.80 12.62
CA ASN A 218 17.89 6.01 12.85
C ASN A 218 17.00 7.19 13.31
N PHE A 219 16.15 6.97 14.31
CA PHE A 219 15.31 7.96 14.99
C PHE A 219 14.74 7.42 16.31
#